data_AF-A0A6P0Z4H2-F1
#
_entry.id   AF-A0A6P0Z4H2-F1
#
_cell.length_a   1.000
_cell.length_b   1.000
_cell.length_c   1.000
_cell.angle_alpha   90.00
_cell.angle_beta   90.00
_cell.angle_gamma   90.00
#
_symmetry.space_group_name_H-M   'P 1'
#
loop_
_entity.id
_entity.type
_entity.pdbx_description
1 polymer ?
#
loop_
_entity_poly.entity_id
_entity_poly.type
_entity_poly.pdbx_seq_one_letter_code
_entity_poly.pdbx_strand_id
1 'polypeptide(L)' 'MANQTLTAGDNKVTFKSFGVDLVGNLYLPEGFDENKKYKAIVSASPFPQVKEQVMATYGPEMAER' A
#
# COMPACT_ATOMS: atom_id res chain seq x y z
N MET A 1 5.71 -10.62 13.58
CA MET A 1 5.37 -9.89 12.35
C MET A 1 6.36 -10.38 11.30
N ALA A 2 5.90 -10.90 10.17
CA ALA A 2 6.82 -11.40 9.15
C ALA A 2 7.62 -10.21 8.60
N ASN A 3 8.95 -10.33 8.52
CA ASN A 3 9.77 -9.38 7.78
C ASN A 3 9.47 -9.60 6.29
N GLN A 4 8.52 -8.84 5.75
CA GLN A 4 8.26 -8.83 4.32
C GLN A 4 9.34 -7.97 3.63
N THR A 5 10.04 -8.57 2.68
CA THR A 5 10.88 -7.82 1.75
C THR A 5 9.97 -7.00 0.84
N LEU A 6 10.10 -5.68 0.89
CA LEU A 6 9.33 -4.76 0.05
C LEU A 6 10.08 -4.50 -1.26
N THR A 7 9.35 -4.47 -2.37
CA THR A 7 9.91 -4.17 -3.71
C THR A 7 9.14 -3.05 -4.37
N ALA A 8 9.71 -2.42 -5.41
CA ALA A 8 8.94 -1.50 -6.25
C ALA A 8 7.68 -2.19 -6.81
N GLY A 9 6.58 -1.44 -6.99
CA GLY A 9 5.28 -1.96 -7.43
C GLY A 9 4.31 -2.29 -6.29
N ASP A 10 3.36 -3.21 -6.55
CA ASP A 10 2.31 -3.60 -5.60
C ASP A 10 2.82 -4.65 -4.60
N ASN A 11 2.76 -4.30 -3.31
CA ASN A 11 3.11 -5.17 -2.20
C ASN A 11 1.89 -5.43 -1.32
N LYS A 12 1.50 -6.70 -1.18
CA LYS A 12 0.46 -7.09 -0.24
C LYS A 12 1.00 -7.10 1.19
N VAL A 13 0.54 -6.18 2.01
CA VAL A 13 0.95 -6.03 3.42
C VAL A 13 -0.19 -6.37 4.36
N THR A 14 0.13 -6.97 5.50
CA THR A 14 -0.83 -7.27 6.56
C THR A 14 -0.46 -6.51 7.83
N PHE A 15 -1.42 -5.83 8.44
CA PHE A 15 -1.21 -5.07 9.68
C PHE A 15 -2.44 -5.14 10.58
N LYS A 16 -2.23 -4.98 11.89
CA LYS A 16 -3.31 -4.91 12.86
C LYS A 16 -3.86 -3.49 12.96
N SER A 17 -5.19 -3.37 12.95
CA SER A 17 -5.91 -2.13 13.25
C SER A 17 -7.19 -2.48 14.00
N PHE A 18 -7.51 -1.78 15.10
CA PHE A 18 -8.68 -2.07 15.93
C PHE A 18 -8.87 -3.56 16.32
N GLY A 19 -7.77 -4.29 16.54
CA GLY A 19 -7.81 -5.71 16.90
C GLY A 19 -8.06 -6.69 15.75
N VAL A 20 -8.27 -6.20 14.52
CA VAL A 20 -8.43 -7.04 13.32
C VAL A 20 -7.18 -7.00 12.44
N ASP A 21 -6.90 -8.12 11.77
CA ASP A 21 -5.84 -8.20 10.76
C ASP A 21 -6.39 -7.68 9.43
N LEU A 22 -5.88 -6.54 8.98
CA LEU A 22 -6.23 -5.92 7.71
C LEU A 22 -5.16 -6.23 6.67
N VAL A 23 -5.59 -6.32 5.41
CA VAL A 23 -4.72 -6.46 4.25
C VAL A 23 -4.79 -5.18 3.43
N GLY A 24 -3.65 -4.55 3.20
CA GLY A 24 -3.49 -3.40 2.31
C GLY A 24 -2.64 -3.74 1.08
N ASN A 25 -2.83 -2.95 0.03
CA ASN A 25 -1.92 -2.92 -1.12
C ASN A 25 -1.02 -1.69 -0.95
N LEU A 26 0.28 -1.92 -0.86
CA LEU A 26 1.30 -0.89 -0.71
C LEU A 26 2.04 -0.74 -2.03
N TYR A 27 1.80 0.39 -2.70
CA TYR A 27 2.46 0.73 -3.96
C TYR A 27 3.74 1.52 -3.68
N LEU A 28 4.87 1.03 -4.18
CA LEU A 28 6.18 1.64 -3.99
C LEU A 28 6.77 2.10 -5.33
N PRO A 29 7.43 3.26 -5.37
CA PRO A 29 8.00 3.82 -6.61
C PRO A 29 9.12 2.94 -7.17
N GLU A 30 9.43 3.10 -8.45
CA GLU A 30 10.67 2.56 -9.01
C GLU A 30 11.89 3.07 -8.23
N GLY A 31 12.86 2.18 -7.99
CA GLY A 31 14.05 2.51 -7.21
C GLY A 31 13.78 2.78 -5.72
N PHE A 32 12.67 2.27 -5.18
CA PHE A 32 12.40 2.29 -3.74
C PHE A 32 13.59 1.78 -2.91
N ASP A 33 13.95 2.53 -1.88
CA ASP A 33 15.03 2.23 -0.93
C ASP A 33 14.45 2.27 0.48
N GLU A 34 14.45 1.13 1.16
CA GLU A 34 13.91 0.96 2.51
C GLU A 34 14.56 1.87 3.57
N ASN A 35 15.76 2.39 3.30
CA ASN A 35 16.48 3.27 4.22
C ASN A 35 16.12 4.75 4.05
N LYS A 36 15.32 5.09 3.03
CA LYS A 36 14.86 6.46 2.77
C LYS A 36 13.46 6.69 3.34
N LYS A 37 13.17 7.96 3.64
CA LYS A 37 11.83 8.41 4.04
C LYS A 37 11.12 9.02 2.85
N TYR A 38 9.90 8.55 2.60
CA TYR A 38 9.04 9.04 1.52
C TYR A 38 7.81 9.73 2.12
N LYS A 39 7.25 10.69 1.39
CA LYS A 39 5.87 11.13 1.66
C LYS A 39 4.94 9.99 1.28
N ALA A 40 3.93 9.74 2.10
CA ALA A 40 2.97 8.66 1.88
C ALA A 40 1.55 9.21 1.77
N ILE A 41 0.75 8.57 0.92
CA ILE A 41 -0.68 8.80 0.82
C ILE A 41 -1.36 7.55 1.38
N VAL A 42 -2.31 7.76 2.30
CA VAL A 42 -3.16 6.69 2.82
C VAL A 42 -4.55 6.89 2.25
N SER A 43 -5.08 5.86 1.61
CA SER A 43 -6.43 5.87 1.07
C SER A 43 -7.27 4.76 1.72
N ALA A 44 -8.57 5.04 1.84
CA ALA A 44 -9.56 4.07 2.23
C ALA A 44 -10.76 4.21 1.29
N SER A 45 -11.21 3.10 0.74
CA SER A 45 -12.38 3.08 -0.12
C SER A 45 -13.64 3.37 0.71
N PRO A 46 -14.59 4.18 0.20
CA PRO A 46 -15.86 4.37 0.88
C PRO A 46 -16.69 3.08 0.81
N PHE A 47 -17.47 2.79 1.84
CA PHE A 47 -18.39 1.64 1.83
C PHE A 47 -19.38 1.74 0.65
N PRO A 48 -19.60 0.66 -0.14
CA PRO A 48 -19.22 -0.75 0.06
C PRO A 48 -17.98 -1.22 -0.75
N GLN A 49 -17.10 -0.30 -1.16
CA GLN A 49 -15.99 -0.63 -2.05
C GLN A 49 -14.82 -1.34 -1.36
N VAL A 50 -14.01 -2.04 -2.15
CA VAL A 50 -12.77 -2.71 -1.71
C VAL A 50 -11.52 -2.09 -2.35
N LYS A 51 -10.33 -2.42 -1.83
CA LYS A 51 -9.05 -1.84 -2.29
C LYS A 51 -8.71 -2.18 -3.74
N GLU A 52 -9.24 -3.29 -4.26
CA GLU A 52 -9.06 -3.76 -5.64
C GLU A 52 -9.88 -2.98 -6.69
N GLN A 53 -10.70 -1.99 -6.29
CA GLN A 53 -11.49 -1.18 -7.21
C GLN A 53 -10.77 0.13 -7.54
N VAL A 54 -11.36 1.30 -7.24
CA VAL A 54 -10.82 2.61 -7.63
C VAL A 54 -9.37 2.80 -7.16
N MET A 55 -9.04 2.35 -5.95
CA MET A 55 -7.69 2.54 -5.40
C MET A 55 -6.62 1.68 -6.07
N ALA A 56 -6.98 0.57 -6.72
CA ALA A 56 -6.04 -0.22 -7.51
C ALA A 56 -5.59 0.48 -8.80
N THR A 57 -6.33 1.50 -9.26
CA THR A 57 -5.92 2.38 -10.36
C THR A 57 -5.06 3.54 -9.86
N TYR A 58 -5.55 4.28 -8.86
CA TYR A 58 -4.83 5.47 -8.38
C TYR A 58 -3.54 5.14 -7.62
N GLY A 59 -3.48 3.99 -6.94
CA GLY A 59 -2.30 3.59 -6.16
C GLY A 59 -1.00 3.55 -6.99
N PRO A 60 -0.96 2.74 -8.07
CA PRO A 60 0.18 2.73 -9.00
C PRO A 60 0.48 4.10 -9.61
N GLU A 61 -0.53 4.82 -10.10
CA GLU A 61 -0.33 6.16 -10.70
C GLU A 61 0.27 7.17 -9.73
N MET A 62 -0.04 7.06 -8.43
CA MET A 62 0.54 7.93 -7.40
C MET A 62 1.94 7.48 -6.99
N ALA A 63 2.27 6.20 -7.08
CA ALA A 63 3.61 5.70 -6.83
C ALA A 63 4.59 6.06 -7.96
N GLU A 64 4.09 6.32 -9.17
CA GLU A 64 4.89 6.80 -10.32
C GLU A 64 5.21 8.31 -10.27
N ARG A 65 4.60 9.07 -9.35
CA ARG A 65 4.72 10.54 -9.24
C ARG A 65 5.63 10.98 -8.09
#